data_AF-A0A6M0BNT7-F1
#
_entry.id   AF-A0A6M0BNT7-F1
#
_cell.length_a   1.000
_cell.length_b   1.000
_cell.length_c   1.000
_cell.angle_alpha   90.00
_cell.angle_beta   90.00
_cell.angle_gamma   90.00
#
_symmetry.space_group_name_H-M   'P 1'
#
loop_
_entity.id
_entity.type
_entity.pdbx_description
1 polymer ?
#
loop_
_entity_poly.entity_id
_entity_poly.type
_entity_poly.pdbx_seq_one_letter_code
_entity_poly.pdbx_strand_id
1 'polypeptide(L)'
;MSTNALPHKQTTKSRSEISPVFGFVQSVSKVTAGTVLGITMLTSSLVAGGLVGLAISFRNLPDVRVLKNYTPSETTHIYDVKGRPLASLHDEANREVIPLNQISPDLKRAVLAIEDSNFYNHYGIYP
;
A
#
# COMPACT_ATOMS: atom_id res chain seq x y z
N MET A 1 -65.45 -52.52 -52.79
CA MET A 1 -65.12 -51.22 -52.18
C MET A 1 -64.77 -51.50 -50.73
N SER A 2 -63.48 -51.70 -50.37
CA SER A 2 -62.46 -50.66 -50.08
C SER A 2 -63.00 -49.71 -48.99
N THR A 3 -62.45 -49.60 -47.79
CA THR A 3 -61.01 -49.45 -47.45
C THR A 3 -60.75 -49.79 -45.97
N ASN A 4 -59.58 -50.38 -45.70
CA ASN A 4 -58.98 -50.62 -44.38
C ASN A 4 -58.01 -49.49 -43.98
N ALA A 5 -57.84 -49.32 -42.65
CA ALA A 5 -56.70 -48.75 -41.91
C ALA A 5 -56.41 -47.24 -42.08
N LEU A 6 -56.18 -46.45 -41.01
CA LEU A 6 -55.07 -46.56 -40.04
C LEU A 6 -55.46 -45.95 -38.67
N PRO A 7 -54.96 -46.49 -37.53
CA PRO A 7 -54.99 -45.77 -36.26
C PRO A 7 -53.73 -44.89 -36.13
N HIS A 8 -53.92 -43.57 -36.07
CA HIS A 8 -52.81 -42.66 -35.80
C HIS A 8 -52.51 -42.64 -34.29
N LYS A 9 -51.55 -43.46 -33.86
CA LYS A 9 -50.99 -43.38 -32.51
C LYS A 9 -50.00 -42.21 -32.46
N GLN A 10 -50.45 -41.01 -32.12
CA GLN A 10 -49.54 -39.94 -31.72
C GLN A 10 -49.25 -40.06 -30.23
N THR A 11 -48.01 -40.43 -29.98
CA THR A 11 -47.35 -40.51 -28.68
C THR A 11 -47.44 -39.18 -27.95
N THR A 12 -48.16 -39.14 -26.83
CA THR A 12 -48.03 -38.06 -25.84
C THR A 12 -46.64 -38.17 -25.23
N LYS A 13 -45.68 -37.45 -25.83
CA LYS A 13 -44.36 -37.23 -25.22
C LYS A 13 -44.62 -36.45 -23.93
N SER A 14 -44.60 -37.14 -22.78
CA SER A 14 -44.68 -36.53 -21.46
C SER A 14 -43.52 -35.56 -21.33
N ARG A 15 -43.77 -34.30 -21.65
CA ARG A 15 -42.89 -33.19 -21.35
C ARG A 15 -43.09 -32.97 -19.86
N SER A 16 -42.12 -33.34 -19.04
CA SER A 16 -42.11 -33.00 -17.63
C SER A 16 -42.13 -31.47 -17.52
N GLU A 17 -43.32 -30.90 -17.37
CA GLU A 17 -43.50 -29.47 -17.14
C GLU A 17 -43.00 -29.18 -15.73
N ILE A 18 -41.72 -28.81 -15.64
CA ILE A 18 -41.16 -28.22 -14.43
C ILE A 18 -42.06 -27.05 -14.07
N SER A 19 -42.58 -27.04 -12.84
CA SER A 19 -43.53 -26.00 -12.44
C SER A 19 -42.90 -24.61 -12.64
N PRO A 20 -43.64 -23.63 -13.20
CA PRO A 20 -43.11 -22.30 -13.48
C PRO A 20 -42.44 -21.63 -12.27
N VAL A 21 -42.96 -21.91 -11.07
CA VAL A 21 -42.44 -21.42 -9.78
C VAL A 21 -41.08 -22.03 -9.45
N PHE A 22 -40.87 -23.33 -9.70
CA PHE A 22 -39.60 -24.00 -9.41
C PHE A 22 -38.48 -23.48 -10.31
N GLY A 23 -38.76 -23.30 -11.61
CA GLY A 23 -37.79 -22.70 -12.54
C GLY A 23 -37.40 -21.27 -12.17
N PHE A 24 -38.38 -20.47 -11.72
CA PHE A 24 -38.14 -19.12 -11.23
C PHE A 24 -37.23 -19.10 -9.98
N VAL A 25 -37.54 -19.89 -8.95
CA VAL A 25 -36.74 -19.96 -7.71
C VAL A 25 -35.32 -20.45 -7.99
N GLN A 26 -35.14 -21.44 -8.86
CA GLN A 26 -33.81 -21.89 -9.27
C GLN A 26 -33.01 -20.80 -10.00
N SER A 27 -33.68 -19.99 -10.81
CA SER A 27 -33.03 -18.90 -11.57
C SER A 27 -32.57 -17.79 -10.64
N VAL A 28 -33.43 -17.36 -9.70
CA VAL A 28 -33.08 -16.36 -8.69
C VAL A 28 -31.92 -16.88 -7.81
N SER A 29 -31.99 -18.13 -7.35
CA SER A 29 -30.95 -18.72 -6.50
C SER A 29 -29.57 -18.77 -7.19
N LYS A 30 -29.53 -19.11 -8.48
CA LYS A 30 -28.29 -19.15 -9.27
C LYS A 30 -27.70 -17.76 -9.47
N VAL A 31 -28.54 -16.77 -9.80
CA VAL A 31 -28.09 -15.38 -9.97
C VAL A 31 -27.57 -14.83 -8.64
N THR A 32 -28.32 -15.00 -7.54
CA THR A 32 -27.89 -14.55 -6.21
C THR A 32 -26.58 -15.20 -5.78
N ALA A 33 -26.43 -16.52 -5.94
CA ALA A 33 -25.19 -17.21 -5.62
C ALA A 33 -24.00 -16.72 -6.46
N GLY A 34 -24.20 -16.52 -7.77
CA GLY A 34 -23.17 -15.99 -8.67
C GLY A 34 -22.76 -14.56 -8.31
N THR A 35 -23.71 -13.68 -7.99
CA THR A 35 -23.45 -12.31 -7.56
C THR A 35 -22.68 -12.27 -6.24
N VAL A 36 -23.08 -13.07 -5.25
CA VAL A 36 -22.37 -13.16 -3.96
C VAL A 36 -20.94 -13.64 -4.17
N LEU A 37 -20.74 -14.71 -4.94
CA LEU A 37 -19.40 -15.20 -5.27
C LEU A 37 -18.56 -14.14 -5.98
N GLY A 38 -19.11 -13.46 -6.98
CA GLY A 38 -18.42 -12.37 -7.69
C GLY A 38 -17.97 -11.24 -6.76
N ILE A 39 -18.84 -10.79 -5.86
CA ILE A 39 -18.52 -9.76 -4.87
C ILE A 39 -17.44 -10.24 -3.90
N THR A 40 -17.53 -11.48 -3.41
CA THR A 40 -16.52 -12.04 -2.50
C THR A 40 -15.15 -12.19 -3.16
N MET A 41 -15.10 -12.60 -4.44
CA MET A 41 -13.86 -12.70 -5.20
C MET A 41 -13.26 -11.31 -5.47
N LEU A 42 -14.08 -10.33 -5.83
CA LEU A 42 -13.59 -8.98 -6.07
C LEU A 42 -13.03 -8.35 -4.79
N THR A 43 -13.78 -8.43 -3.69
CA THR A 43 -13.35 -7.88 -2.39
C THR A 43 -12.10 -8.56 -1.86
N SER A 44 -12.02 -9.90 -1.91
CA SER A 44 -10.82 -10.64 -1.49
C SER A 44 -9.61 -10.32 -2.37
N SER A 45 -9.79 -10.16 -3.68
CA SER A 45 -8.73 -9.74 -4.59
C SER A 45 -8.20 -8.33 -4.26
N LEU A 46 -9.09 -7.37 -3.98
CA LEU A 46 -8.70 -6.01 -3.57
C LEU A 46 -7.90 -6.03 -2.26
N VAL A 47 -8.36 -6.78 -1.27
CA VAL A 47 -7.67 -6.89 0.03
C VAL A 47 -6.32 -7.58 -0.15
N ALA A 48 -6.28 -8.72 -0.84
CA ALA A 48 -5.05 -9.46 -1.07
C ALA A 48 -4.03 -8.63 -1.88
N GLY A 49 -4.48 -7.99 -2.96
CA GLY A 49 -3.66 -7.10 -3.78
C GLY A 49 -3.14 -5.90 -2.98
N GLY A 50 -3.97 -5.28 -2.14
CA GLY A 50 -3.58 -4.18 -1.27
C GLY A 50 -2.53 -4.59 -0.24
N LEU A 51 -2.70 -5.74 0.42
CA LEU A 51 -1.73 -6.28 1.39
C LEU A 51 -0.41 -6.65 0.73
N VAL A 52 -0.44 -7.28 -0.44
CA VAL A 52 0.78 -7.60 -1.21
C VAL A 52 1.48 -6.33 -1.65
N GLY A 53 0.74 -5.34 -2.16
CA GLY A 53 1.27 -4.03 -2.52
C GLY A 53 1.95 -3.33 -1.33
N LEU A 54 1.30 -3.36 -0.16
CA LEU A 54 1.85 -2.83 1.08
C LEU A 54 3.15 -3.54 1.48
N ALA A 55 3.15 -4.87 1.50
CA ALA A 55 4.32 -5.66 1.84
C ALA A 55 5.50 -5.37 0.89
N ILE A 56 5.23 -5.24 -0.41
CA ILE A 56 6.24 -4.89 -1.41
C ILE A 56 6.77 -3.47 -1.20
N SER A 57 5.90 -2.51 -0.86
CA SER A 57 6.28 -1.12 -0.58
C SER A 57 7.26 -1.04 0.59
N PHE A 58 7.00 -1.83 1.64
CA PHE A 58 7.78 -1.79 2.88
C PHE A 58 9.02 -2.69 2.91
N ARG A 59 9.23 -3.57 1.92
CA ARG A 59 10.26 -4.63 1.98
C ARG A 59 11.71 -4.15 2.05
N ASN A 60 12.00 -2.94 1.56
CA ASN A 60 13.38 -2.43 1.40
C ASN A 60 13.61 -1.10 2.14
N LEU A 61 12.83 -0.78 3.17
CA LEU A 61 13.09 0.45 3.91
C LEU A 61 14.37 0.31 4.74
N PRO A 62 15.22 1.35 4.79
CA PRO A 62 16.34 1.39 5.71
C PRO A 62 15.86 1.40 7.16
N ASP A 63 16.68 0.87 8.05
CA ASP A 63 16.39 0.86 9.48
C ASP A 63 16.42 2.29 10.04
N VAL A 64 15.28 2.81 10.48
CA VAL A 64 15.17 4.17 11.04
C VAL A 64 15.97 4.36 12.32
N ARG A 65 16.34 3.27 13.03
CA ARG A 65 17.15 3.35 14.26
C ARG A 65 18.54 3.91 14.01
N VAL A 66 19.03 3.87 12.77
CA VAL A 66 20.31 4.49 12.40
C VAL A 66 20.30 6.01 12.64
N LEU A 67 19.14 6.65 12.57
CA LEU A 67 19.00 8.08 12.82
C LEU A 67 19.28 8.45 14.29
N LYS A 68 19.00 7.53 15.23
CA LYS A 68 19.27 7.74 16.66
C LYS A 68 20.77 7.76 16.97
N ASN A 69 21.54 6.96 16.24
CA ASN A 69 22.98 6.79 16.43
C ASN A 69 23.75 7.28 15.21
N TYR A 70 23.23 8.28 14.50
CA TYR A 70 23.86 8.79 13.28
C TYR A 70 25.12 9.58 13.64
N THR A 71 26.27 9.06 13.24
CA THR A 71 27.58 9.70 13.38
C THR A 71 28.13 10.00 11.99
N PRO A 72 27.94 11.22 11.46
CA PRO A 72 28.47 11.59 10.15
C PRO A 72 30.00 11.68 10.19
N SER A 73 30.65 11.56 9.02
CA SER A 73 32.06 11.91 8.91
C SER A 73 32.26 13.41 9.15
N GLU A 74 33.25 13.76 9.97
CA GLU A 74 33.60 15.13 10.32
C GLU A 74 34.99 15.51 9.80
N THR A 75 35.26 16.81 9.76
CA THR A 75 36.58 17.35 9.40
C THR A 75 37.62 16.96 10.47
N THR A 76 38.72 16.34 10.06
CA THR A 76 39.88 16.08 10.92
C THR A 76 40.71 17.35 11.05
N HIS A 77 41.02 17.76 12.28
CA HIS A 77 41.81 18.95 12.56
C HIS A 77 43.20 18.57 13.09
N ILE A 78 44.25 19.09 12.46
CA ILE A 78 45.65 18.87 12.83
C ILE A 78 46.17 20.13 13.53
N TYR A 79 46.73 19.97 14.72
CA TYR A 79 47.26 21.06 15.55
C TYR A 79 48.75 20.85 15.84
N ASP A 80 49.47 21.94 16.12
CA ASP A 80 50.84 21.89 16.60
C ASP A 80 50.94 21.62 18.12
N VAL A 81 52.16 21.50 18.64
CA VAL A 81 52.42 21.23 20.07
C VAL A 81 51.94 22.34 21.02
N LYS A 82 51.60 23.52 20.49
CA LYS A 82 51.02 24.65 21.23
C LYS A 82 49.51 24.76 21.04
N GLY A 83 48.87 23.80 20.36
CA GLY A 83 47.43 23.79 20.08
C GLY A 83 47.02 24.74 18.95
N ARG A 84 47.95 25.23 18.13
CA ARG A 84 47.62 26.10 16.99
C ARG A 84 47.23 25.25 15.79
N PRO A 85 46.14 25.57 15.07
CA PRO A 85 45.72 24.80 13.90
C PRO A 85 46.77 24.87 12.80
N LEU A 86 47.07 23.73 12.18
CA LEU A 86 48.00 23.58 11.07
C LEU A 86 47.29 23.26 9.76
N ALA A 87 46.33 22.32 9.81
CA ALA A 87 45.59 21.88 8.64
C ALA A 87 44.26 21.25 9.07
N SER A 88 43.31 21.26 8.14
CA SER A 88 42.04 20.53 8.24
C SER A 88 41.93 19.60 7.05
N LEU A 89 41.54 18.35 7.30
CA LEU A 89 41.33 17.33 6.28
C LEU A 89 39.86 16.92 6.29
N HIS A 90 39.23 16.99 5.14
CA HIS A 90 37.87 16.53 4.93
C HIS A 90 37.78 15.89 3.54
N ASP A 91 36.80 15.01 3.38
CA ASP A 91 36.47 14.42 2.08
C ASP A 91 35.52 15.38 1.32
N GLU A 92 34.34 14.91 0.93
CA GLU A 92 33.34 15.71 0.19
C GLU A 92 32.79 16.91 0.97
N ALA A 93 32.77 16.86 2.30
CA ALA A 93 32.11 17.87 3.12
C ALA A 93 33.02 18.38 4.24
N ASN A 94 33.20 19.70 4.29
CA ASN A 94 33.74 20.38 5.47
C ASN A 94 32.65 20.44 6.55
N ARG A 95 32.66 19.50 7.49
CA ARG A 95 31.59 19.30 8.48
C ARG A 95 32.11 19.41 9.90
N GLU A 96 31.37 20.16 10.70
CA GLU A 96 31.49 20.23 12.16
C GLU A 96 30.12 19.93 12.78
N VAL A 97 30.05 18.94 13.68
CA VAL A 97 28.80 18.58 14.36
C VAL A 97 28.65 19.38 15.64
N ILE A 98 27.61 20.21 15.69
CA ILE A 98 27.26 20.98 16.89
C ILE A 98 25.92 20.53 17.51
N PRO A 99 25.82 20.44 18.84
CA PRO A 99 24.55 20.17 19.51
C PRO A 99 23.48 21.22 19.19
N LEU A 100 22.21 20.80 19.07
CA LEU A 100 21.08 21.68 18.72
C LEU A 100 20.87 22.87 19.68
N ASN A 101 21.31 22.72 20.94
CA ASN A 101 21.24 23.79 21.95
C ASN A 101 22.30 24.89 21.76
N GLN A 102 23.36 24.64 20.97
CA GLN A 102 24.36 25.64 20.60
C GLN A 102 23.94 26.44 19.36
N ILE A 103 22.93 25.98 18.62
CA ILE A 103 22.40 26.66 17.45
C ILE A 103 21.51 27.83 17.87
N SER A 104 21.73 29.00 17.25
CA SER A 104 20.90 30.20 17.45
C SER A 104 19.41 29.89 17.31
N PRO A 105 18.55 30.37 18.23
CA PRO A 105 17.10 30.26 18.08
C PRO A 105 16.57 30.84 16.76
N ASP A 106 17.18 31.92 16.26
CA ASP A 106 16.78 32.54 14.99
C ASP A 106 17.11 31.64 13.80
N LEU A 107 18.28 30.99 13.80
CA LEU A 107 18.65 30.07 12.73
C LEU A 107 17.74 28.85 12.70
N LYS A 108 17.41 28.28 13.88
CA LYS A 108 16.43 27.20 14.00
C LYS A 108 15.08 27.61 13.42
N ARG A 109 14.58 28.80 13.79
CA ARG A 109 13.30 29.33 13.26
C ARG A 109 13.36 29.58 11.75
N ALA A 110 14.46 30.10 11.23
CA ALA A 110 14.62 30.37 9.80
C ALA A 110 14.54 29.08 8.97
N VAL A 111 15.25 28.03 9.38
CA VAL A 111 15.21 26.72 8.71
C VAL A 111 13.81 26.11 8.78
N LEU A 112 13.16 26.16 9.96
CA LEU A 112 11.78 25.69 10.08
C LEU A 112 10.84 26.48 9.18
N ALA A 113 10.94 27.80 9.15
CA ALA A 113 10.06 28.63 8.33
C ALA A 113 10.18 28.34 6.81
N ILE A 114 11.37 27.98 6.32
CA ILE A 114 11.61 27.72 4.89
C ILE A 114 11.36 26.26 4.49
N GLU A 115 11.75 25.29 5.32
CA GLU A 115 11.66 23.86 4.99
C GLU A 115 10.34 23.23 5.45
N ASP A 116 9.96 23.48 6.72
CA ASP A 116 8.80 22.85 7.34
C ASP A 116 8.29 23.67 8.53
N SER A 117 7.43 24.64 8.23
CA SER A 117 6.94 25.59 9.24
C SER A 117 6.06 24.94 10.31
N ASN A 118 5.61 23.69 10.07
CA ASN A 118 4.75 22.94 10.95
C ASN A 118 5.44 21.73 11.57
N PHE A 119 6.76 21.58 11.41
CA PHE A 119 7.56 20.42 11.82
C PHE A 119 7.23 19.86 13.21
N TYR A 120 7.03 20.74 14.21
CA TYR A 120 6.73 20.31 15.58
C TYR A 120 5.28 19.91 15.83
N ASN A 121 4.38 20.17 14.90
CA ASN A 121 2.95 19.96 15.05
C ASN A 121 2.42 18.78 14.21
N HIS A 122 3.26 18.10 13.43
CA HIS A 122 2.87 16.88 12.71
C HIS A 122 3.83 15.72 12.97
N TYR A 123 3.33 14.50 12.77
CA TYR A 123 4.07 13.25 12.99
C TYR A 123 4.77 12.75 11.72
N GLY A 124 5.31 13.68 10.93
CA GLY A 124 5.93 13.38 9.63
C GLY A 124 4.95 13.12 8.46
N ILE A 125 3.65 13.36 8.65
CA ILE A 125 2.64 13.35 7.57
C ILE A 125 1.81 14.63 7.68
N TYR A 126 1.65 15.34 6.57
CA TYR A 126 0.78 16.51 6.50
C TYR A 126 -0.68 16.04 6.34
N PRO A 127 -1.61 16.41 7.23
CA PRO A 127 -3.01 16.04 7.13
C PRO A 127 -3.75 16.80 6.01
#